data_AF-Y0KDZ5-F1
#
_entry.id   AF-Y0KDZ5-F1
#
_cell.length_a   1.000
_cell.length_b   1.000
_cell.length_c   1.000
_cell.angle_alpha   90.00
_cell.angle_beta   90.00
_cell.angle_gamma   90.00
#
_symmetry.space_group_name_H-M   'P 1'
#
loop_
_entity.id
_entity.type
_entity.pdbx_description
1 polymer ?
#
loop_
_entity_poly.entity_id
_entity_poly.type
_entity_poly.pdbx_seq_one_letter_code
_entity_poly.pdbx_strand_id
1 'polypeptide(L)'
;MLSTRNLIFLTILAATVFMQCPVYAADSASCKILSTELEDKEWLKGTPIRQSGNYCLPADVTAYRSDGGNNAGIIEVQTSNVTIDLQNHRLNVKSRGQPAFTQTGKPIVTHITVRNGVLKSFGMEGMRFAGVDYLSFNQVMKLIDFLRVPRKECESDGCIRTKVKLDELNNKLAKIRNNFPLTEHIIDNIKVSAEDIGVGISGGGNIIRNSVIMIGENNVNWGKKTPQEVFEEDGRGGQPKSWGGGSASIYLFGPNQLIENNIIIFKGKTRTSSSSAAPIKIHAADGTIIRNNTIIIESSGEDIPQTAISIFDSKNVVIENNKIFGTKSVYKIWDEEDKGSSVKESGTTFPSFWKKPNLSF
;
A
#
# COMPACT_ATOMS: atom_id res chain seq x y z
N MET A 1 75.79 -5.36 -1.80
CA MET A 1 74.78 -5.70 -2.83
C MET A 1 73.45 -5.96 -2.14
N LEU A 2 72.55 -4.97 -2.13
CA LEU A 2 71.11 -5.16 -1.86
C LEU A 2 70.42 -3.97 -2.52
N SER A 3 69.64 -4.31 -3.56
CA SER A 3 69.04 -3.38 -4.50
C SER A 3 67.81 -2.72 -3.88
N THR A 4 67.83 -1.40 -3.85
CA THR A 4 66.67 -0.53 -3.87
C THR A 4 65.77 -0.90 -5.06
N ARG A 5 64.45 -1.04 -4.84
CA ARG A 5 63.40 -0.66 -5.80
C ARG A 5 61.99 -0.85 -5.22
N ASN A 6 61.26 0.27 -5.26
CA ASN A 6 59.83 0.40 -5.49
C ASN A 6 58.88 0.21 -4.30
N LEU A 7 59.00 1.18 -3.39
CA LEU A 7 57.89 1.74 -2.62
C LEU A 7 56.96 2.52 -3.60
N ILE A 8 55.95 1.84 -4.15
CA ILE A 8 54.88 2.52 -4.91
C ILE A 8 53.71 2.75 -3.94
N PHE A 9 53.47 4.04 -3.72
CA PHE A 9 52.36 4.66 -3.02
C PHE A 9 51.01 4.00 -3.35
N LEU A 10 50.40 3.37 -2.36
CA LEU A 10 48.99 2.98 -2.39
C LEU A 10 48.15 4.12 -1.80
N THR A 11 48.06 5.24 -2.52
CA THR A 11 47.08 6.29 -2.26
C THR A 11 45.79 5.90 -2.98
N ILE A 12 44.98 5.04 -2.35
CA ILE A 12 43.61 4.81 -2.83
C ILE A 12 42.80 6.04 -2.44
N LEU A 13 42.68 6.92 -3.42
CA LEU A 13 41.81 8.07 -3.45
C LEU A 13 40.39 7.63 -3.04
N ALA A 14 39.92 8.13 -1.91
CA ALA A 14 38.51 8.17 -1.58
C ALA A 14 37.82 9.09 -2.60
N ALA A 15 37.48 8.54 -3.77
CA ALA A 15 36.51 9.13 -4.66
C ALA A 15 35.13 8.86 -4.04
N THR A 16 34.77 9.68 -3.06
CA THR A 16 33.37 9.94 -2.71
C THR A 16 32.70 10.45 -3.97
N VAL A 17 32.13 9.52 -4.74
CA VAL A 17 31.12 9.83 -5.73
C VAL A 17 29.92 10.32 -4.93
N PHE A 18 29.91 11.61 -4.62
CA PHE A 18 28.67 12.34 -4.46
C PHE A 18 27.96 12.22 -5.81
N MET A 19 27.16 11.16 -5.97
CA MET A 19 26.05 11.16 -6.89
C MET A 19 25.13 12.29 -6.41
N GLN A 20 25.45 13.50 -6.83
CA GLN A 20 24.47 14.56 -6.94
C GLN A 20 23.47 14.03 -7.95
N CYS A 21 22.44 13.34 -7.45
CA CYS A 21 21.23 13.13 -8.23
C CYS A 21 20.88 14.51 -8.78
N PRO A 22 20.74 14.68 -10.10
CA PRO A 22 20.17 15.89 -10.63
C PRO A 22 18.81 16.02 -9.96
N VAL A 23 18.71 16.94 -9.00
CA VAL A 23 17.43 17.39 -8.50
C VAL A 23 16.80 17.99 -9.74
N TYR A 24 15.94 17.20 -10.39
CA TYR A 24 15.08 17.68 -11.45
C TYR A 24 14.39 18.91 -10.85
N ALA A 25 14.84 20.09 -11.25
CA ALA A 25 14.07 21.31 -11.13
C ALA A 25 12.87 21.08 -12.05
N ALA A 26 11.90 20.33 -11.54
CA ALA A 26 10.60 20.21 -12.15
C ALA A 26 10.12 21.63 -12.34
N ASP A 27 9.76 21.95 -13.58
CA ASP A 27 9.30 23.25 -14.04
C ASP A 27 8.14 23.71 -13.14
N SER A 28 8.49 24.41 -12.06
CA SER A 28 7.58 24.79 -10.97
C SER A 28 6.61 25.87 -11.42
N ALA A 29 6.78 26.38 -12.64
CA ALA A 29 6.02 27.48 -13.21
C ALA A 29 4.58 27.13 -13.64
N SER A 30 4.16 25.85 -13.66
CA SER A 30 2.82 25.45 -14.14
C SER A 30 1.96 24.66 -13.16
N CYS A 31 2.35 24.60 -11.89
CA CYS A 31 1.64 23.78 -10.91
C CYS A 31 0.46 24.51 -10.26
N LYS A 32 -0.75 23.96 -10.39
CA LYS A 32 -1.93 24.47 -9.69
C LYS A 32 -1.77 24.19 -8.20
N ILE A 33 -1.73 25.22 -7.38
CA ILE A 33 -1.70 25.05 -5.93
C ILE A 33 -2.99 24.36 -5.50
N LEU A 34 -2.86 23.24 -4.80
CA LEU A 34 -3.97 22.64 -4.06
C LEU A 34 -4.36 23.64 -2.98
N SER A 35 -5.40 24.44 -3.27
CA SER A 35 -5.84 25.51 -2.38
C SER A 35 -6.06 24.95 -0.99
N THR A 36 -5.24 25.43 -0.07
CA THR A 36 -5.33 25.10 1.34
C THR A 36 -6.20 26.14 2.04
N GLU A 37 -7.46 26.36 1.60
CA GLU A 37 -8.48 26.93 2.49
C GLU A 37 -8.78 25.92 3.63
N LEU A 38 -7.75 25.59 4.39
CA LEU A 38 -7.62 24.52 5.35
C LEU A 38 -7.34 25.07 6.76
N GLU A 39 -7.33 26.40 6.90
CA GLU A 39 -7.19 27.08 8.17
C GLU A 39 -8.54 27.06 8.92
N ASP A 40 -8.52 26.41 10.08
CA ASP A 40 -9.44 26.57 11.21
C ASP A 40 -10.90 26.07 11.12
N LYS A 41 -11.28 25.33 10.08
CA LYS A 41 -12.61 24.68 10.07
C LYS A 41 -12.52 23.21 10.43
N GLU A 42 -13.20 22.82 11.51
CA GLU A 42 -13.38 21.45 12.03
C GLU A 42 -13.89 20.40 11.01
N TRP A 43 -14.09 20.79 9.74
CA TRP A 43 -14.75 20.02 8.70
C TRP A 43 -14.04 20.22 7.36
N LEU A 44 -12.91 19.54 7.19
CA LEU A 44 -12.22 19.52 5.90
C LEU A 44 -12.87 18.50 4.97
N LYS A 45 -13.71 18.99 4.07
CA LYS A 45 -14.05 18.26 2.86
C LYS A 45 -12.95 18.55 1.84
N GLY A 46 -12.20 17.51 1.45
CA GLY A 46 -11.20 17.64 0.39
C GLY A 46 -11.79 18.32 -0.84
N THR A 47 -11.11 19.33 -1.39
CA THR A 47 -11.54 19.97 -2.64
C THR A 47 -11.33 18.97 -3.77
N PRO A 48 -12.40 18.53 -4.47
CA PRO A 48 -12.25 17.52 -5.49
C PRO A 48 -11.50 18.09 -6.71
N ILE A 49 -10.49 17.37 -7.17
CA ILE A 49 -9.76 17.67 -8.40
C ILE A 49 -10.59 17.16 -9.57
N ARG A 50 -11.24 18.10 -10.27
CA ARG A 50 -12.13 17.83 -11.41
C ARG A 50 -11.54 18.21 -12.77
N GLN A 51 -10.37 18.83 -12.78
CA GLN A 51 -9.66 19.19 -14.00
C GLN A 51 -8.33 18.45 -14.08
N SER A 52 -7.96 18.00 -15.28
CA SER A 52 -6.63 17.46 -15.54
C SER A 52 -5.56 18.53 -15.32
N GLY A 53 -4.33 18.08 -15.06
CA GLY A 53 -3.18 18.96 -14.92
C GLY A 53 -2.26 18.60 -13.76
N ASN A 54 -1.32 19.50 -13.49
CA ASN A 54 -0.32 19.36 -12.45
C ASN A 54 -0.75 20.14 -11.22
N TYR A 55 -0.67 19.50 -10.06
CA TYR A 55 -1.09 20.01 -8.77
C TYR A 55 0.04 19.90 -7.75
N CYS A 56 0.19 20.94 -6.92
CA CYS A 56 1.25 20.99 -5.92
C CYS A 56 0.67 21.29 -4.55
N LEU A 57 1.21 20.64 -3.54
CA LEU A 57 0.91 20.93 -2.15
C LEU A 57 1.99 21.88 -1.60
N PRO A 58 1.65 23.13 -1.24
CA PRO A 58 2.65 24.12 -0.84
C PRO A 58 3.03 24.08 0.65
N ALA A 59 2.28 23.29 1.45
CA ALA A 59 2.42 23.25 2.90
C ALA A 59 1.88 21.92 3.44
N ASP A 60 2.31 21.56 4.66
CA ASP A 60 1.75 20.41 5.36
C ASP A 60 0.26 20.65 5.68
N VAL A 61 -0.55 19.61 5.53
CA VAL A 61 -1.99 19.64 5.78
C VAL A 61 -2.35 18.57 6.80
N THR A 62 -3.10 18.97 7.81
CA THR A 62 -3.72 18.02 8.76
C THR A 62 -5.24 18.16 8.71
N ALA A 63 -5.93 17.05 8.47
CA ALA A 63 -7.38 16.99 8.51
C ALA A 63 -7.88 16.25 9.76
N TYR A 64 -8.85 16.90 10.42
CA TYR A 64 -9.67 16.34 11.49
C TYR A 64 -11.07 16.22 10.91
N ARG A 65 -11.70 15.05 11.06
CA ARG A 65 -13.06 14.85 10.58
C ARG A 65 -13.84 14.01 11.59
N SER A 66 -15.00 14.51 12.00
CA SER A 66 -15.82 13.91 13.05
C SER A 66 -17.14 13.31 12.53
N ASP A 67 -17.47 13.48 11.25
CA ASP A 67 -18.65 12.90 10.59
C ASP A 67 -18.28 11.59 9.89
N GLY A 68 -18.51 10.47 10.57
CA GLY A 68 -18.24 9.09 10.14
C GLY A 68 -19.02 8.59 8.92
N GLY A 69 -19.29 9.44 7.93
CA GLY A 69 -20.20 9.14 6.82
C GLY A 69 -19.56 8.90 5.45
N ASN A 70 -18.48 9.59 5.07
CA ASN A 70 -18.00 9.53 3.68
C ASN A 70 -16.52 9.16 3.56
N ASN A 71 -16.27 8.08 2.81
CA ASN A 71 -15.01 7.49 2.35
C ASN A 71 -14.10 8.41 1.51
N ALA A 72 -14.33 9.72 1.53
CA ALA A 72 -13.55 10.70 0.78
C ALA A 72 -12.26 11.04 1.55
N GLY A 73 -11.13 11.10 0.84
CA GLY A 73 -9.86 11.53 1.41
C GLY A 73 -9.68 13.05 1.42
N ILE A 74 -8.55 13.52 1.98
CA ILE A 74 -8.16 14.95 1.95
C ILE A 74 -8.02 15.42 0.51
N ILE A 75 -7.41 14.58 -0.32
CA ILE A 75 -7.39 14.77 -1.76
C ILE A 75 -8.34 13.76 -2.39
N GLU A 76 -9.34 14.30 -3.09
CA GLU A 76 -10.26 13.52 -3.91
C GLU A 76 -10.01 13.83 -5.39
N VAL A 77 -9.64 12.84 -6.19
CA VAL A 77 -9.40 13.00 -7.64
C VAL A 77 -10.57 12.41 -8.41
N GLN A 78 -11.22 13.23 -9.23
CA GLN A 78 -12.43 12.89 -10.00
C GLN A 78 -12.21 12.89 -11.52
N THR A 79 -10.96 13.03 -11.97
CA THR A 79 -10.62 13.18 -13.39
C THR A 79 -9.26 12.57 -13.71
N SER A 80 -9.07 12.20 -14.96
CA SER A 80 -7.84 11.56 -15.46
C SER A 80 -6.73 12.58 -15.74
N ASN A 81 -5.51 12.08 -15.98
CA ASN A 81 -4.35 12.89 -16.36
C ASN A 81 -4.02 13.95 -15.30
N VAL A 82 -3.88 13.49 -14.05
CA VAL A 82 -3.62 14.33 -12.89
C VAL A 82 -2.27 13.95 -12.31
N THR A 83 -1.37 14.92 -12.18
CA THR A 83 -0.12 14.74 -11.43
C THR A 83 -0.21 15.56 -10.16
N ILE A 84 0.03 14.94 -9.01
CA ILE A 84 0.08 15.58 -7.71
C ILE A 84 1.49 15.41 -7.15
N ASP A 85 2.19 16.53 -7.01
CA ASP A 85 3.48 16.62 -6.36
C ASP A 85 3.29 17.18 -4.95
N LEU A 86 3.61 16.39 -3.94
CA LEU A 86 3.49 16.83 -2.56
C LEU A 86 4.67 17.69 -2.12
N GLN A 87 5.71 17.88 -2.94
CA GLN A 87 6.85 18.77 -2.68
C GLN A 87 7.52 18.56 -1.31
N ASN A 88 7.57 17.31 -0.85
CA ASN A 88 8.03 16.85 0.46
C ASN A 88 7.14 17.24 1.65
N HIS A 89 5.96 17.82 1.40
CA HIS A 89 4.96 18.09 2.41
C HIS A 89 4.17 16.85 2.82
N ARG A 90 3.44 17.01 3.92
CA ARG A 90 2.71 15.94 4.60
C ARG A 90 1.21 16.15 4.49
N LEU A 91 0.48 15.09 4.15
CA LEU A 91 -0.96 14.99 4.35
C LEU A 91 -1.23 14.06 5.52
N ASN A 92 -1.89 14.58 6.55
CA ASN A 92 -2.13 13.87 7.80
C ASN A 92 -3.62 13.81 8.12
N VAL A 93 -4.22 12.63 8.03
CA VAL A 93 -5.62 12.37 8.40
C VAL A 93 -5.67 11.82 9.82
N LYS A 94 -6.16 12.59 10.78
CA LYS A 94 -6.32 12.10 12.16
C LYS A 94 -7.64 11.35 12.40
N SER A 95 -8.59 11.45 11.48
CA SER A 95 -9.88 10.75 11.59
C SER A 95 -9.78 9.27 11.20
N ARG A 96 -10.40 8.40 12.00
CA ARG A 96 -10.47 6.97 11.69
C ARG A 96 -11.29 6.70 10.43
N GLY A 97 -10.89 5.69 9.67
CA GLY A 97 -11.61 5.17 8.50
C GLY A 97 -11.48 5.98 7.21
N GLN A 98 -10.77 7.11 7.21
CA GLN A 98 -10.62 7.95 6.02
C GLN A 98 -9.22 7.80 5.41
N PRO A 99 -9.11 7.61 4.09
CA PRO A 99 -7.82 7.65 3.40
C PRO A 99 -7.29 9.09 3.27
N ALA A 100 -5.96 9.25 3.17
CA ALA A 100 -5.38 10.56 2.85
C ALA A 100 -5.66 10.96 1.40
N PHE A 101 -5.72 9.96 0.52
CA PHE A 101 -5.93 10.12 -0.91
C PHE A 101 -7.05 9.20 -1.40
N THR A 102 -7.97 9.71 -2.21
CA THR A 102 -8.97 8.90 -2.89
C THR A 102 -9.12 9.32 -4.34
N GLN A 103 -9.19 8.34 -5.24
CA GLN A 103 -9.75 8.53 -6.57
C GLN A 103 -11.20 8.04 -6.57
N THR A 104 -12.09 8.93 -6.99
CA THR A 104 -13.52 8.67 -7.22
C THR A 104 -13.87 9.10 -8.65
N GLY A 105 -15.09 8.85 -9.11
CA GLY A 105 -15.54 9.35 -10.40
C GLY A 105 -16.06 8.27 -11.34
N LYS A 106 -16.97 8.71 -12.22
CA LYS A 106 -17.48 7.96 -13.36
C LYS A 106 -17.42 8.90 -14.57
N PRO A 107 -16.79 8.55 -15.70
CA PRO A 107 -16.15 7.26 -16.01
C PRO A 107 -14.90 6.99 -15.16
N ILE A 108 -14.31 5.79 -15.34
CA ILE A 108 -13.11 5.36 -14.62
C ILE A 108 -11.98 6.37 -14.86
N VAL A 109 -11.36 6.80 -13.77
CA VAL A 109 -10.26 7.75 -13.79
C VAL A 109 -8.95 7.00 -14.03
N THR A 110 -8.09 7.56 -14.87
CA THR A 110 -6.81 6.94 -15.30
C THR A 110 -5.67 7.94 -15.23
N HIS A 111 -4.42 7.48 -15.31
CA HIS A 111 -3.24 8.35 -15.39
C HIS A 111 -3.13 9.35 -14.23
N ILE A 112 -3.28 8.87 -12.99
CA ILE A 112 -3.00 9.65 -11.80
C ILE A 112 -1.58 9.36 -11.36
N THR A 113 -0.77 10.40 -11.21
CA THR A 113 0.54 10.32 -10.58
C THR A 113 0.50 11.01 -9.21
N VAL A 114 0.98 10.36 -8.16
CA VAL A 114 1.19 11.00 -6.84
C VAL A 114 2.64 10.77 -6.42
N ARG A 115 3.35 11.85 -6.05
CA ARG A 115 4.78 11.75 -5.74
C ARG A 115 5.31 12.73 -4.69
N ASN A 116 6.52 12.44 -4.21
CA ASN A 116 7.37 13.31 -3.42
C ASN A 116 6.71 13.83 -2.13
N GLY A 117 6.32 12.97 -1.20
CA GLY A 117 5.79 13.45 0.08
C GLY A 117 5.43 12.36 1.07
N VAL A 118 4.67 12.75 2.09
CA VAL A 118 4.25 11.85 3.16
C VAL A 118 2.73 11.84 3.29
N LEU A 119 2.14 10.65 3.23
CA LEU A 119 0.74 10.41 3.51
C LEU A 119 0.62 9.63 4.80
N LYS A 120 -0.09 10.19 5.77
CA LYS A 120 -0.36 9.55 7.04
C LYS A 120 -1.85 9.49 7.27
N SER A 121 -2.35 8.28 7.44
CA SER A 121 -3.74 7.99 7.73
C SER A 121 -3.84 7.21 9.03
N PHE A 122 -4.72 7.67 9.91
CA PHE A 122 -5.13 6.95 11.13
C PHE A 122 -6.35 6.06 10.84
N GLY A 123 -6.62 5.81 9.56
CA GLY A 123 -7.76 5.03 9.09
C GLY A 123 -7.37 3.72 8.44
N MET A 124 -8.39 3.07 7.89
CA MET A 124 -8.25 1.79 7.22
C MET A 124 -7.29 1.88 6.03
N GLU A 125 -7.28 2.98 5.29
CA GLU A 125 -6.48 3.08 4.07
C GLU A 125 -5.56 4.31 4.07
N GLY A 126 -4.37 4.20 3.47
CA GLY A 126 -3.51 5.36 3.20
C GLY A 126 -3.90 6.04 1.89
N MET A 127 -3.88 5.28 0.80
CA MET A 127 -4.29 5.71 -0.54
C MET A 127 -5.28 4.72 -1.14
N ARG A 128 -6.33 5.26 -1.77
CA ARG A 128 -7.39 4.48 -2.43
C ARG A 128 -7.57 4.92 -3.87
N PHE A 129 -7.45 3.98 -4.81
CA PHE A 129 -7.77 4.18 -6.23
C PHE A 129 -8.88 3.22 -6.66
N ALA A 130 -10.12 3.72 -6.61
CA ALA A 130 -11.31 2.93 -6.92
C ALA A 130 -11.70 3.07 -8.40
N GLY A 131 -11.26 2.13 -9.24
CA GLY A 131 -11.67 2.05 -10.65
C GLY A 131 -13.12 1.60 -10.82
N VAL A 132 -13.37 0.28 -10.74
CA VAL A 132 -14.69 -0.34 -10.92
C VAL A 132 -15.50 -0.37 -9.62
N ASP A 133 -16.81 -0.09 -9.71
CA ASP A 133 -17.78 0.09 -8.61
C ASP A 133 -17.28 -0.43 -7.26
N TYR A 134 -16.98 0.51 -6.36
CA TYR A 134 -16.42 0.33 -5.01
C TYR A 134 -17.10 -0.77 -4.16
N LEU A 135 -18.38 -1.04 -4.44
CA LEU A 135 -19.11 -2.13 -3.80
C LEU A 135 -18.48 -3.49 -4.10
N SER A 136 -17.95 -3.69 -5.31
CA SER A 136 -17.16 -4.88 -5.65
C SER A 136 -15.93 -4.97 -4.76
N PHE A 137 -15.05 -3.96 -4.69
CA PHE A 137 -13.81 -4.02 -3.90
C PHE A 137 -14.04 -4.48 -2.46
N ASN A 138 -14.88 -3.78 -1.68
CA ASN A 138 -15.14 -4.17 -0.29
C ASN A 138 -15.88 -5.51 -0.15
N GLN A 139 -16.75 -5.86 -1.10
CA GLN A 139 -17.43 -7.16 -1.09
C GLN A 139 -16.48 -8.29 -1.48
N VAL A 140 -15.57 -8.08 -2.43
CA VAL A 140 -14.52 -9.01 -2.85
C VAL A 140 -13.58 -9.25 -1.67
N MET A 141 -13.10 -8.18 -1.03
CA MET A 141 -12.23 -8.22 0.13
C MET A 141 -12.83 -9.07 1.26
N LYS A 142 -14.05 -8.69 1.68
CA LYS A 142 -14.76 -9.39 2.75
C LYS A 142 -15.09 -10.83 2.38
N LEU A 143 -15.41 -11.12 1.11
CA LEU A 143 -15.76 -12.47 0.71
C LEU A 143 -14.51 -13.36 0.58
N ILE A 144 -13.45 -12.92 -0.08
CA ILE A 144 -12.24 -13.75 -0.25
C ILE A 144 -11.64 -14.14 1.11
N ASP A 145 -11.60 -13.22 2.07
CA ASP A 145 -11.08 -13.51 3.40
C ASP A 145 -12.06 -14.38 4.22
N PHE A 146 -13.38 -14.28 3.98
CA PHE A 146 -14.41 -15.13 4.60
C PHE A 146 -14.44 -16.56 4.03
N LEU A 147 -14.14 -16.74 2.75
CA LEU A 147 -14.26 -18.03 2.05
C LEU A 147 -13.20 -19.07 2.41
N ARG A 148 -12.19 -18.68 3.19
CA ARG A 148 -11.09 -19.58 3.56
C ARG A 148 -11.11 -20.05 5.00
N VAL A 149 -12.22 -19.82 5.70
CA VAL A 149 -12.53 -20.59 6.91
C VAL A 149 -12.72 -22.06 6.49
N PRO A 150 -12.06 -23.04 7.14
CA PRO A 150 -12.07 -24.44 6.72
C PRO A 150 -13.50 -24.97 6.51
N ARG A 151 -13.77 -25.51 5.31
CA ARG A 151 -15.08 -26.07 4.88
C ARG A 151 -15.63 -27.19 5.79
N LYS A 152 -14.85 -27.69 6.75
CA LYS A 152 -15.16 -28.91 7.52
C LYS A 152 -16.20 -28.76 8.63
N GLU A 153 -16.74 -27.58 8.89
CA GLU A 153 -17.69 -27.36 10.02
C GLU A 153 -18.99 -26.65 9.63
N CYS A 154 -19.43 -26.73 8.38
CA CYS A 154 -20.52 -25.87 7.89
C CYS A 154 -21.71 -26.65 7.28
N GLU A 155 -22.41 -27.43 8.11
CA GLU A 155 -23.60 -28.20 7.71
C GLU A 155 -24.95 -27.48 8.00
N SER A 156 -24.94 -26.28 8.57
CA SER A 156 -26.18 -25.55 8.87
C SER A 156 -26.74 -24.79 7.66
N ASP A 157 -28.07 -24.61 7.60
CA ASP A 157 -28.81 -23.90 6.53
C ASP A 157 -28.31 -22.47 6.25
N GLY A 158 -27.67 -21.82 7.24
CA GLY A 158 -27.01 -20.52 7.06
C GLY A 158 -25.83 -20.56 6.08
N CYS A 159 -25.15 -21.70 5.98
CA CYS A 159 -24.00 -21.89 5.10
C CYS A 159 -24.42 -22.14 3.63
N ILE A 160 -25.55 -22.81 3.40
CA ILE A 160 -26.10 -23.05 2.04
C ILE A 160 -26.46 -21.72 1.36
N ARG A 161 -27.10 -20.78 2.09
CA ARG A 161 -27.37 -19.42 1.58
C ARG A 161 -26.09 -18.65 1.24
N THR A 162 -24.99 -18.96 1.93
CA THR A 162 -23.68 -18.37 1.69
C THR A 162 -23.02 -18.96 0.45
N LYS A 163 -23.22 -20.26 0.19
CA LYS A 163 -22.75 -20.94 -1.02
C LYS A 163 -23.40 -20.41 -2.31
N VAL A 164 -24.71 -20.19 -2.32
CA VAL A 164 -25.38 -19.60 -3.52
C VAL A 164 -24.89 -18.19 -3.80
N LYS A 165 -24.72 -17.37 -2.76
CA LYS A 165 -24.12 -16.03 -2.88
C LYS A 165 -22.66 -16.07 -3.33
N LEU A 166 -21.93 -17.11 -2.92
CA LEU A 166 -20.56 -17.36 -3.33
C LEU A 166 -20.48 -17.70 -4.81
N ASP A 167 -21.30 -18.62 -5.33
CA ASP A 167 -21.26 -18.97 -6.77
C ASP A 167 -21.67 -17.76 -7.64
N GLU A 168 -22.68 -17.00 -7.20
CA GLU A 168 -23.06 -15.75 -7.86
C GLU A 168 -21.91 -14.73 -7.83
N LEU A 169 -21.22 -14.57 -6.68
CA LEU A 169 -20.10 -13.65 -6.59
C LEU A 169 -18.90 -14.16 -7.39
N ASN A 170 -18.58 -15.45 -7.35
CA ASN A 170 -17.53 -16.06 -8.17
C ASN A 170 -17.80 -15.83 -9.66
N ASN A 171 -19.06 -15.94 -10.10
CA ASN A 171 -19.45 -15.62 -11.47
C ASN A 171 -19.30 -14.12 -11.79
N LYS A 172 -19.63 -13.22 -10.85
CA LYS A 172 -19.38 -11.78 -11.01
C LYS A 172 -17.88 -11.45 -11.03
N LEU A 173 -17.11 -12.07 -10.14
CA LEU A 173 -15.65 -11.95 -10.08
C LEU A 173 -15.02 -12.46 -11.36
N ALA A 174 -15.42 -13.62 -11.86
CA ALA A 174 -14.94 -14.17 -13.13
C ALA A 174 -15.22 -13.23 -14.31
N LYS A 175 -16.38 -12.54 -14.32
CA LYS A 175 -16.70 -11.53 -15.33
C LYS A 175 -15.83 -10.27 -15.23
N ILE A 176 -15.48 -9.85 -14.01
CA ILE A 176 -14.64 -8.66 -13.78
C ILE A 176 -13.14 -8.99 -13.95
N ARG A 177 -12.73 -10.22 -13.60
CA ARG A 177 -11.36 -10.73 -13.60
C ARG A 177 -10.63 -10.42 -14.90
N ASN A 178 -11.27 -10.68 -16.03
CA ASN A 178 -10.66 -10.50 -17.35
C ASN A 178 -10.90 -9.11 -17.95
N ASN A 179 -11.57 -8.21 -17.21
CA ASN A 179 -12.08 -6.93 -17.70
C ASN A 179 -11.70 -5.76 -16.79
N PHE A 180 -10.63 -5.88 -16.00
CA PHE A 180 -10.08 -4.72 -15.31
C PHE A 180 -9.54 -3.72 -16.35
N PRO A 181 -10.02 -2.47 -16.34
CA PRO A 181 -9.54 -1.45 -17.26
C PRO A 181 -8.08 -1.12 -16.96
N LEU A 182 -7.32 -0.69 -17.96
CA LEU A 182 -6.01 -0.07 -17.73
C LEU A 182 -6.22 1.30 -17.07
N THR A 183 -5.60 1.50 -15.91
CA THR A 183 -5.68 2.74 -15.13
C THR A 183 -4.36 3.50 -15.10
N GLU A 184 -3.23 2.79 -15.20
CA GLU A 184 -1.90 3.38 -15.41
C GLU A 184 -1.56 4.48 -14.38
N HIS A 185 -1.94 4.24 -13.12
CA HIS A 185 -1.59 5.12 -12.01
C HIS A 185 -0.12 4.92 -11.60
N ILE A 186 0.51 6.00 -11.13
CA ILE A 186 1.90 6.00 -10.69
C ILE A 186 1.98 6.55 -9.27
N ILE A 187 2.60 5.78 -8.37
CA ILE A 187 2.96 6.21 -7.03
C ILE A 187 4.49 6.15 -6.95
N ASP A 188 5.13 7.30 -6.78
CA ASP A 188 6.58 7.43 -6.89
C ASP A 188 7.15 8.28 -5.75
N ASN A 189 8.20 7.80 -5.09
CA ASN A 189 8.90 8.55 -4.03
C ASN A 189 7.96 9.10 -2.95
N ILE A 190 7.03 8.26 -2.48
CA ILE A 190 6.09 8.63 -1.42
C ILE A 190 6.34 7.80 -0.15
N LYS A 191 6.00 8.37 1.00
CA LYS A 191 5.95 7.64 2.28
C LYS A 191 4.50 7.51 2.71
N VAL A 192 3.97 6.29 2.77
CA VAL A 192 2.59 6.03 3.22
C VAL A 192 2.60 5.32 4.56
N SER A 193 1.78 5.80 5.49
CA SER A 193 1.51 5.15 6.77
C SER A 193 0.00 5.02 6.97
N ALA A 194 -0.48 3.80 7.23
CA ALA A 194 -1.90 3.52 7.49
C ALA A 194 -2.08 2.41 8.56
N GLU A 195 -3.30 2.14 8.98
CA GLU A 195 -3.56 1.06 9.95
C GLU A 195 -3.80 -0.30 9.25
N ASP A 196 -4.65 -0.36 8.23
CA ASP A 196 -5.10 -1.62 7.62
C ASP A 196 -4.52 -1.88 6.22
N ILE A 197 -4.65 -0.92 5.30
CA ILE A 197 -4.16 -0.99 3.91
C ILE A 197 -3.34 0.27 3.59
N GLY A 198 -2.12 0.10 3.07
CA GLY A 198 -1.27 1.25 2.73
C GLY A 198 -1.77 1.88 1.44
N VAL A 199 -1.73 1.09 0.37
CA VAL A 199 -2.15 1.49 -0.98
C VAL A 199 -3.08 0.43 -1.56
N GLY A 200 -4.31 0.82 -1.90
CA GLY A 200 -5.28 -0.01 -2.61
C GLY A 200 -5.56 0.51 -4.02
N ILE A 201 -5.40 -0.31 -5.06
CA ILE A 201 -5.65 0.07 -6.45
C ILE A 201 -6.47 -0.99 -7.19
N SER A 202 -7.45 -0.55 -7.96
CA SER A 202 -8.17 -1.39 -8.93
C SER A 202 -8.03 -0.86 -10.36
N GLY A 203 -7.57 -1.72 -11.26
CA GLY A 203 -7.25 -1.42 -12.65
C GLY A 203 -5.85 -1.92 -13.01
N GLY A 204 -5.53 -2.08 -14.28
CA GLY A 204 -4.25 -2.59 -14.76
C GLY A 204 -3.20 -1.52 -15.05
N GLY A 205 -1.94 -1.95 -15.17
CA GLY A 205 -0.85 -1.11 -15.64
C GLY A 205 -0.29 -0.12 -14.60
N ASN A 206 -0.56 -0.28 -13.32
CA ASN A 206 -0.11 0.68 -12.31
C ASN A 206 1.33 0.42 -11.85
N ILE A 207 1.99 1.49 -11.41
CA ILE A 207 3.38 1.48 -10.96
C ILE A 207 3.45 2.02 -9.54
N ILE A 208 4.08 1.27 -8.63
CA ILE A 208 4.44 1.72 -7.29
C ILE A 208 5.95 1.57 -7.14
N ARG A 209 6.66 2.69 -7.00
CA ARG A 209 8.12 2.65 -6.92
C ARG A 209 8.75 3.67 -5.99
N ASN A 210 9.99 3.38 -5.60
CA ASN A 210 10.84 4.25 -4.78
C ASN A 210 10.17 4.74 -3.48
N SER A 211 9.20 3.97 -2.97
CA SER A 211 8.31 4.40 -1.91
C SER A 211 8.55 3.64 -0.61
N VAL A 212 8.16 4.24 0.51
CA VAL A 212 8.13 3.57 1.82
C VAL A 212 6.67 3.39 2.22
N ILE A 213 6.20 2.15 2.33
CA ILE A 213 4.80 1.86 2.63
C ILE A 213 4.74 1.05 3.91
N MET A 214 4.10 1.61 4.92
CA MET A 214 4.05 1.04 6.26
C MET A 214 2.61 0.91 6.74
N ILE A 215 2.24 -0.28 7.25
CA ILE A 215 0.90 -0.51 7.83
C ILE A 215 0.98 -1.21 9.18
N GLY A 216 -0.06 -1.09 10.02
CA GLY A 216 -0.13 -1.68 11.36
C GLY A 216 -0.55 -0.75 12.49
N GLU A 217 -1.00 -1.36 13.60
CA GLU A 217 -1.36 -0.67 14.84
C GLU A 217 -0.15 0.16 15.37
N ASN A 218 -0.38 1.43 15.69
CA ASN A 218 0.61 2.39 16.25
C ASN A 218 1.64 3.01 15.29
N ASN A 219 1.50 2.83 13.97
CA ASN A 219 2.35 3.54 13.00
C ASN A 219 2.17 5.07 12.98
N VAL A 220 1.21 5.54 13.75
CA VAL A 220 0.91 6.93 14.07
C VAL A 220 2.07 7.69 14.73
N ASN A 221 3.05 7.04 15.38
CA ASN A 221 4.12 7.78 16.07
C ASN A 221 5.39 7.97 15.24
N TRP A 222 5.24 8.45 13.99
CA TRP A 222 6.36 9.06 13.27
C TRP A 222 6.76 10.38 13.97
N GLY A 223 7.81 10.31 14.80
CA GLY A 223 8.67 11.46 15.07
C GLY A 223 8.53 12.24 16.39
N LYS A 224 7.87 11.72 17.44
CA LYS A 224 8.07 12.10 18.88
C LYS A 224 6.99 11.48 19.77
N LYS A 225 7.38 11.13 21.01
CA LYS A 225 6.59 10.82 22.23
C LYS A 225 6.38 9.35 22.60
N THR A 226 6.57 9.11 23.90
CA THR A 226 6.47 7.83 24.62
C THR A 226 5.00 7.40 24.77
N PRO A 227 4.73 6.09 25.01
CA PRO A 227 3.36 5.54 25.09
C PRO A 227 2.43 6.19 26.12
N GLN A 228 2.91 7.07 26.99
CA GLN A 228 2.11 7.71 28.05
C GLN A 228 1.33 8.94 27.57
N GLU A 229 1.69 9.58 26.46
CA GLU A 229 1.01 10.81 26.01
C GLU A 229 -0.14 10.56 25.02
N VAL A 230 -0.46 9.29 24.71
CA VAL A 230 -1.56 8.89 23.80
C VAL A 230 -2.88 8.61 24.56
N PHE A 231 -2.87 8.68 25.90
CA PHE A 231 -4.01 8.23 26.73
C PHE A 231 -4.85 9.33 27.40
N GLU A 232 -4.56 10.62 27.19
CA GLU A 232 -5.24 11.68 27.96
C GLU A 232 -6.24 12.57 27.20
N GLU A 233 -6.43 12.45 25.88
CA GLU A 233 -7.26 13.43 25.14
C GLU A 233 -8.72 13.04 24.82
N ASP A 234 -9.19 11.85 25.16
CA ASP A 234 -10.63 11.53 25.06
C ASP A 234 -11.14 10.97 26.39
N GLY A 235 -11.61 11.86 27.26
CA GLY A 235 -12.27 11.55 28.55
C GLY A 235 -13.57 10.73 28.46
N ARG A 236 -13.78 10.03 27.35
CA ARG A 236 -14.81 8.99 27.21
C ARG A 236 -14.10 7.65 27.38
N GLY A 237 -14.18 7.10 28.60
CA GLY A 237 -13.64 5.81 29.03
C GLY A 237 -14.17 4.56 28.30
N GLY A 238 -14.37 4.64 26.98
CA GLY A 238 -14.47 3.48 26.11
C GLY A 238 -13.07 3.10 25.68
N GLN A 239 -12.58 1.95 26.17
CA GLN A 239 -11.45 1.25 25.55
C GLN A 239 -11.60 1.34 24.04
N PRO A 240 -10.65 1.92 23.29
CA PRO A 240 -10.74 1.95 21.85
C PRO A 240 -10.80 0.50 21.39
N LYS A 241 -11.97 0.05 20.93
CA LYS A 241 -12.07 -1.17 20.10
C LYS A 241 -11.14 -0.89 18.92
N SER A 242 -9.90 -1.39 18.97
CA SER A 242 -8.99 -1.37 17.83
C SER A 242 -9.67 -2.18 16.74
N TRP A 243 -9.78 -1.64 15.52
CA TRP A 243 -10.39 -2.36 14.39
C TRP A 243 -9.34 -2.75 13.35
N GLY A 244 -8.08 -2.35 13.52
CA GLY A 244 -7.04 -2.46 12.49
C GLY A 244 -6.10 -3.64 12.68
N GLY A 245 -6.49 -4.81 12.19
CA GLY A 245 -5.49 -5.81 11.79
C GLY A 245 -5.06 -5.49 10.38
N GLY A 246 -3.77 -5.24 10.13
CA GLY A 246 -3.26 -4.96 8.79
C GLY A 246 -3.62 -6.04 7.79
N SER A 247 -4.32 -5.70 6.70
CA SER A 247 -4.65 -6.63 5.62
C SER A 247 -3.53 -6.71 4.57
N ALA A 248 -3.00 -5.56 4.14
CA ALA A 248 -1.91 -5.49 3.15
C ALA A 248 -1.25 -4.11 3.07
N SER A 249 0.08 -4.03 2.99
CA SER A 249 0.74 -2.76 2.69
C SER A 249 0.37 -2.27 1.29
N ILE A 250 0.33 -3.18 0.32
CA ILE A 250 -0.07 -2.94 -1.07
C ILE A 250 -1.13 -3.96 -1.46
N TYR A 251 -2.26 -3.49 -1.99
CA TYR A 251 -3.35 -4.33 -2.46
C TYR A 251 -3.78 -3.94 -3.88
N LEU A 252 -3.53 -4.80 -4.86
CA LEU A 252 -3.79 -4.52 -6.27
C LEU A 252 -4.77 -5.51 -6.90
N PHE A 253 -5.60 -4.99 -7.81
CA PHE A 253 -6.48 -5.75 -8.69
C PHE A 253 -6.25 -5.37 -10.15
N GLY A 254 -6.11 -6.36 -11.03
CA GLY A 254 -5.95 -6.15 -12.47
C GLY A 254 -4.51 -6.34 -12.96
N PRO A 255 -4.31 -6.50 -14.29
CA PRO A 255 -3.07 -7.01 -14.86
C PRO A 255 -1.93 -5.98 -14.92
N ASN A 256 -0.72 -6.46 -15.26
CA ASN A 256 0.45 -5.67 -15.62
C ASN A 256 0.89 -4.64 -14.56
N GLN A 257 0.85 -5.00 -13.28
CA GLN A 257 1.33 -4.13 -12.21
C GLN A 257 2.86 -4.16 -12.13
N LEU A 258 3.47 -3.04 -11.73
CA LEU A 258 4.90 -2.96 -11.40
C LEU A 258 5.09 -2.44 -9.98
N ILE A 259 5.69 -3.27 -9.12
CA ILE A 259 6.07 -2.90 -7.74
C ILE A 259 7.59 -3.00 -7.64
N GLU A 260 8.29 -1.86 -7.60
CA GLU A 260 9.76 -1.87 -7.59
C GLU A 260 10.46 -0.87 -6.68
N ASN A 261 11.64 -1.25 -6.17
CA ASN A 261 12.50 -0.37 -5.38
C ASN A 261 11.81 0.24 -4.13
N ASN A 262 10.84 -0.46 -3.55
CA ASN A 262 10.13 0.02 -2.37
C ASN A 262 10.71 -0.57 -1.08
N ILE A 263 10.51 0.13 0.03
CA ILE A 263 10.63 -0.42 1.38
C ILE A 263 9.21 -0.62 1.91
N ILE A 264 8.84 -1.87 2.19
CA ILE A 264 7.50 -2.25 2.61
C ILE A 264 7.59 -2.80 4.02
N ILE A 265 6.91 -2.14 4.96
CA ILE A 265 6.94 -2.48 6.38
C ILE A 265 5.54 -2.88 6.82
N PHE A 266 5.36 -4.17 7.09
CA PHE A 266 4.10 -4.71 7.56
C PHE A 266 4.22 -4.96 9.06
N LYS A 267 3.57 -4.10 9.85
CA LYS A 267 3.46 -4.25 11.30
C LYS A 267 2.06 -4.69 11.64
N GLY A 268 1.92 -5.39 12.75
CA GLY A 268 0.63 -5.59 13.40
C GLY A 268 0.20 -7.03 13.53
N LYS A 269 -0.70 -7.23 14.50
CA LYS A 269 -1.42 -8.48 14.69
C LYS A 269 -2.49 -8.55 13.61
N THR A 270 -2.49 -9.59 12.79
CA THR A 270 -3.59 -9.86 11.86
C THR A 270 -4.80 -10.24 12.70
N ARG A 271 -5.57 -9.24 13.15
CA ARG A 271 -6.73 -9.45 14.03
C ARG A 271 -7.79 -10.32 13.37
N THR A 272 -7.88 -10.21 12.06
CA THR A 272 -8.46 -11.25 11.23
C THR A 272 -7.35 -12.27 10.99
N SER A 273 -7.55 -13.47 11.50
CA SER A 273 -6.85 -14.70 11.13
C SER A 273 -7.01 -15.05 9.64
N SER A 274 -7.15 -14.05 8.77
CA SER A 274 -7.10 -14.24 7.34
C SER A 274 -5.69 -14.73 7.06
N SER A 275 -5.61 -16.03 6.89
CA SER A 275 -4.38 -16.73 6.54
C SER A 275 -3.70 -16.13 5.29
N SER A 276 -4.44 -15.30 4.55
CA SER A 276 -4.08 -14.58 3.34
C SER A 276 -3.44 -13.19 3.55
N ALA A 277 -3.43 -12.64 4.77
CA ALA A 277 -2.78 -11.37 5.06
C ALA A 277 -1.29 -11.43 4.66
N ALA A 278 -0.82 -10.39 3.97
CA ALA A 278 0.54 -10.31 3.46
C ALA A 278 0.90 -8.85 3.15
N PRO A 279 2.17 -8.43 3.26
CA PRO A 279 2.65 -7.14 2.78
C PRO A 279 2.14 -6.75 1.39
N ILE A 280 2.13 -7.69 0.46
CA ILE A 280 1.61 -7.47 -0.90
C ILE A 280 0.50 -8.49 -1.17
N LYS A 281 -0.68 -8.02 -1.58
CA LYS A 281 -1.79 -8.84 -2.09
C LYS A 281 -2.11 -8.44 -3.54
N ILE A 282 -2.17 -9.42 -4.44
CA ILE A 282 -2.52 -9.19 -5.85
C ILE A 282 -3.61 -10.14 -6.33
N HIS A 283 -4.56 -9.61 -7.10
CA HIS A 283 -5.74 -10.34 -7.58
C HIS A 283 -5.96 -10.11 -9.07
N ALA A 284 -6.19 -11.18 -9.83
CA ALA A 284 -6.39 -11.10 -11.28
C ALA A 284 -5.29 -10.24 -11.96
N ALA A 285 -4.06 -10.42 -11.48
CA ALA A 285 -2.94 -9.51 -11.70
C ALA A 285 -1.92 -10.12 -12.66
N ASP A 286 -2.42 -10.65 -13.77
CA ASP A 286 -1.60 -11.31 -14.78
C ASP A 286 -0.47 -10.40 -15.26
N GLY A 287 0.74 -10.94 -15.42
CA GLY A 287 1.92 -10.21 -15.90
C GLY A 287 2.52 -9.23 -14.88
N THR A 288 2.11 -9.28 -13.62
CA THR A 288 2.65 -8.42 -12.56
C THR A 288 4.12 -8.70 -12.28
N ILE A 289 4.93 -7.64 -12.11
CA ILE A 289 6.34 -7.71 -11.75
C ILE A 289 6.55 -7.09 -10.37
N ILE A 290 7.17 -7.84 -9.46
CA ILE A 290 7.51 -7.42 -8.10
C ILE A 290 9.03 -7.57 -7.94
N ARG A 291 9.78 -6.46 -7.97
CA ARG A 291 11.24 -6.55 -7.98
C ARG A 291 11.99 -5.54 -7.14
N ASN A 292 13.18 -5.90 -6.67
CA ASN A 292 14.10 -5.01 -5.95
C ASN A 292 13.48 -4.35 -4.69
N ASN A 293 12.43 -4.93 -4.11
CA ASN A 293 11.81 -4.40 -2.90
C ASN A 293 12.50 -4.95 -1.65
N THR A 294 12.51 -4.16 -0.57
CA THR A 294 12.81 -4.63 0.78
C THR A 294 11.51 -4.77 1.55
N ILE A 295 11.16 -5.99 1.94
CA ILE A 295 9.91 -6.32 2.63
C ILE A 295 10.24 -6.77 4.06
N ILE A 296 9.72 -6.04 5.04
CA ILE A 296 9.98 -6.24 6.46
C ILE A 296 8.64 -6.54 7.14
N ILE A 297 8.51 -7.73 7.72
CA ILE A 297 7.33 -8.13 8.48
C ILE A 297 7.69 -8.11 9.97
N GLU A 298 7.09 -7.15 10.67
CA GLU A 298 7.21 -6.93 12.11
C GLU A 298 5.88 -7.30 12.79
N SER A 299 5.58 -8.59 12.79
CA SER A 299 4.47 -9.15 13.57
C SER A 299 5.02 -10.12 14.63
N SER A 300 4.28 -10.29 15.71
CA SER A 300 4.62 -11.20 16.81
C SER A 300 3.42 -12.06 17.17
N GLY A 301 3.71 -13.30 17.61
CA GLY A 301 2.69 -14.28 17.97
C GLY A 301 2.29 -15.18 16.80
N GLU A 302 1.11 -15.78 16.90
CA GLU A 302 0.56 -16.70 15.88
C GLU A 302 0.03 -15.96 14.64
N ASP A 303 -0.19 -14.65 14.76
CA ASP A 303 -0.79 -13.74 13.77
C ASP A 303 0.23 -13.16 12.78
N ILE A 304 1.27 -13.92 12.44
CA ILE A 304 2.29 -13.50 11.47
C ILE A 304 1.82 -13.93 10.08
N PRO A 305 1.82 -13.01 9.08
CA PRO A 305 1.67 -13.39 7.68
C PRO A 305 2.56 -14.57 7.32
N GLN A 306 1.94 -15.68 6.90
CA GLN A 306 2.70 -16.88 6.52
C GLN A 306 3.55 -16.66 5.26
N THR A 307 3.27 -15.59 4.52
CA THR A 307 3.95 -15.22 3.28
C THR A 307 4.13 -13.71 3.15
N ALA A 308 5.11 -13.27 2.35
CA ALA A 308 5.28 -11.86 2.02
C ALA A 308 4.36 -11.39 0.88
N ILE A 309 4.00 -12.29 -0.03
CA ILE A 309 3.22 -11.98 -1.22
C ILE A 309 2.09 -13.00 -1.37
N SER A 310 0.84 -12.55 -1.23
CA SER A 310 -0.33 -13.39 -1.48
C SER A 310 -0.84 -13.16 -2.90
N ILE A 311 -0.92 -14.23 -3.68
CA ILE A 311 -1.24 -14.21 -5.10
C ILE A 311 -2.55 -14.95 -5.33
N PHE A 312 -3.48 -14.27 -5.98
CA PHE A 312 -4.80 -14.79 -6.27
C PHE A 312 -5.06 -14.66 -7.76
N ASP A 313 -5.30 -15.78 -8.40
CA ASP A 313 -5.89 -15.86 -9.72
C ASP A 313 -5.09 -15.11 -10.79
N SER A 314 -3.76 -15.13 -10.66
CA SER A 314 -2.81 -14.28 -11.37
C SER A 314 -1.72 -15.11 -12.05
N LYS A 315 -1.59 -14.95 -13.38
CA LYS A 315 -0.65 -15.68 -14.23
C LYS A 315 0.59 -14.86 -14.54
N ASN A 316 1.69 -15.54 -14.83
CA ASN A 316 2.93 -14.93 -15.30
C ASN A 316 3.43 -13.82 -14.35
N VAL A 317 3.23 -14.01 -13.05
CA VAL A 317 3.75 -13.10 -12.02
C VAL A 317 5.25 -13.32 -11.91
N VAL A 318 6.03 -12.25 -11.91
CA VAL A 318 7.48 -12.31 -11.81
C VAL A 318 7.93 -11.67 -10.50
N ILE A 319 8.70 -12.39 -9.70
CA ILE A 319 9.22 -11.95 -8.41
C ILE A 319 10.74 -11.99 -8.46
N GLU A 320 11.40 -10.84 -8.40
CA GLU A 320 12.83 -10.73 -8.69
C GLU A 320 13.60 -9.93 -7.64
N ASN A 321 14.74 -10.43 -7.17
CA ASN A 321 15.72 -9.63 -6.43
C ASN A 321 15.16 -8.89 -5.19
N ASN A 322 14.10 -9.42 -4.57
CA ASN A 322 13.53 -8.83 -3.34
C ASN A 322 14.35 -9.27 -2.12
N LYS A 323 14.34 -8.46 -1.05
CA LYS A 323 14.91 -8.80 0.25
C LYS A 323 13.78 -8.92 1.26
N ILE A 324 13.53 -10.10 1.81
CA ILE A 324 12.33 -10.38 2.61
C ILE A 324 12.71 -10.85 4.00
N PHE A 325 12.12 -10.23 5.02
CA PHE A 325 12.38 -10.50 6.44
C PHE A 325 11.07 -10.79 7.20
N GLY A 326 11.12 -11.71 8.16
CA GLY A 326 10.03 -11.89 9.15
C GLY A 326 8.82 -12.71 8.69
N THR A 327 8.96 -13.55 7.66
CA THR A 327 7.90 -14.51 7.25
C THR A 327 8.47 -15.91 7.07
N LYS A 328 7.66 -16.89 6.64
CA LYS A 328 8.08 -18.28 6.37
C LYS A 328 8.24 -18.58 4.89
N SER A 329 7.69 -17.75 4.00
CA SER A 329 7.70 -17.98 2.56
C SER A 329 7.71 -16.67 1.77
N VAL A 330 8.27 -16.69 0.57
CA VAL A 330 8.27 -15.52 -0.34
C VAL A 330 6.86 -15.20 -0.81
N TYR A 331 6.15 -16.21 -1.33
CA TYR A 331 4.80 -16.05 -1.83
C TYR A 331 3.93 -17.27 -1.50
N LYS A 332 2.61 -17.07 -1.55
CA LYS A 332 1.62 -18.15 -1.53
C LYS A 332 0.56 -17.90 -2.61
N ILE A 333 0.32 -18.91 -3.43
CA ILE A 333 -0.80 -18.96 -4.36
C ILE A 333 -2.02 -19.47 -3.61
N TRP A 334 -3.15 -18.83 -3.87
CA TRP A 334 -4.35 -18.95 -3.08
C TRP A 334 -5.57 -19.48 -3.86
N ASP A 335 -5.34 -20.02 -5.04
CA ASP A 335 -6.40 -20.49 -5.92
C ASP A 335 -7.00 -21.80 -5.43
N GLU A 336 -8.31 -21.96 -5.61
CA GLU A 336 -8.95 -23.27 -5.45
C GLU A 336 -8.61 -24.13 -6.67
N GLU A 337 -7.96 -25.28 -6.44
CA GLU A 337 -7.73 -26.36 -7.43
C GLU A 337 -7.11 -25.90 -8.77
N ASP A 338 -5.79 -25.65 -8.77
CA ASP A 338 -4.92 -25.59 -9.97
C ASP A 338 -5.38 -24.70 -11.15
N LYS A 339 -6.06 -23.57 -10.87
CA LYS A 339 -6.56 -22.65 -11.91
C LYS A 339 -5.53 -21.66 -12.47
N GLY A 340 -4.31 -22.14 -12.68
CA GLY A 340 -3.38 -21.54 -13.64
C GLY A 340 -2.64 -20.28 -13.19
N SER A 341 -2.71 -19.88 -11.92
CA SER A 341 -1.72 -18.92 -11.41
C SER A 341 -0.31 -19.46 -11.61
N SER A 342 0.61 -18.60 -12.03
CA SER A 342 1.98 -18.99 -12.29
C SER A 342 2.94 -17.90 -11.85
N VAL A 343 4.03 -18.31 -11.22
CA VAL A 343 5.03 -17.43 -10.63
C VAL A 343 6.41 -17.84 -11.11
N LYS A 344 7.18 -16.88 -11.61
CA LYS A 344 8.61 -17.03 -11.83
C LYS A 344 9.34 -16.23 -10.74
N GLU A 345 10.00 -16.93 -9.83
CA GLU A 345 10.80 -16.32 -8.77
C GLU A 345 12.30 -16.48 -9.09
N SER A 346 13.08 -15.41 -8.90
CA SER A 346 14.53 -15.46 -9.05
C SER A 346 15.25 -14.38 -8.23
N GLY A 347 16.41 -14.72 -7.64
CA GLY A 347 17.27 -13.75 -6.95
C GLY A 347 16.70 -13.18 -5.63
N THR A 348 15.52 -13.63 -5.18
CA THR A 348 14.96 -13.18 -3.92
C THR A 348 15.77 -13.74 -2.75
N THR A 349 16.18 -12.86 -1.85
CA THR A 349 16.88 -13.25 -0.62
C THR A 349 15.91 -13.26 0.55
N PHE A 350 15.96 -14.36 1.29
CA PHE A 350 15.11 -14.61 2.43
C PHE A 350 15.98 -15.12 3.59
N PRO A 351 16.69 -14.20 4.29
CA PRO A 351 17.45 -14.58 5.46
C PRO A 351 16.51 -15.20 6.51
N SER A 352 17.01 -16.21 7.22
CA SER A 352 16.22 -16.96 8.19
C SER A 352 15.47 -16.03 9.16
N PHE A 353 14.27 -16.47 9.55
CA PHE A 353 13.23 -15.76 10.30
C PHE A 353 13.69 -14.89 11.50
N TRP A 354 14.89 -15.13 12.03
CA TRP A 354 15.40 -14.54 13.26
C TRP A 354 16.41 -13.41 13.08
N LYS A 355 16.90 -13.14 11.86
CA LYS A 355 17.87 -12.05 11.65
C LYS A 355 17.13 -10.75 11.34
N LYS A 356 16.82 -9.97 12.38
CA LYS A 356 16.34 -8.59 12.19
C LYS A 356 17.40 -7.80 11.39
N PRO A 357 17.01 -7.10 10.31
CA PRO A 357 17.94 -6.21 9.63
C PRO A 357 18.33 -5.06 10.57
N ASN A 358 19.62 -4.72 10.63
CA ASN A 358 20.06 -3.45 11.21
C ASN A 358 19.64 -2.34 10.24
N LEU A 359 18.47 -1.75 10.47
CA LEU A 359 17.97 -0.63 9.69
C LEU A 359 18.46 0.66 10.36
N SER A 360 19.44 1.32 9.75
CA SER A 360 19.76 2.72 10.04
C SER A 360 18.86 3.59 9.15
N PHE A 361 17.82 4.18 9.73
CA PHE A 361 16.91 5.11 9.06
C PHE A 361 17.36 6.55 9.21
#